data_AF-A8SEL7-F1
#
_entry.id   AF-A8SEL7-F1
#
_cell.length_a   1.000
_cell.length_b   1.000
_cell.length_c   1.000
_cell.angle_alpha   90.00
_cell.angle_beta   90.00
_cell.angle_gamma   90.00
#
_symmetry.space_group_name_H-M   'P 1'
#
loop_
_entity.id
_entity.type
_entity.pdbx_description
1 polymer ?
#
loop_
_entity_poly.entity_id
_entity_poly.type
_entity_poly.pdbx_seq_one_letter_code
_entity_poly.pdbx_strand_id
1 'polypeptide(L)'
;MMFMVVGRIHRTYLLSQKRISARRPGQTIRKRGRGKMKMTAQEYARRVQKAGPHSPLLADCLWAFCVGGGICLLGEGLRQLFLRQGADAEAAGTLTSCTLILLSAVLTTLGWYQKLAAKAGAGSLVPITGFANAVVSAAIEFKAEGRVTGTGAKMFLIAGPVIVYGTLAAVVYGVVLWLLGASAL
;
A
#
# COMPACT_ATOMS: atom_id res chain seq x y z
N MET A 1 14.09 15.15 9.52
CA MET A 1 14.48 15.45 8.12
C MET A 1 13.45 15.00 7.07
N MET A 2 12.78 13.84 7.23
CA MET A 2 11.81 13.32 6.25
C MET A 2 10.57 14.21 6.03
N PHE A 3 10.04 14.83 7.09
CA PHE A 3 8.94 15.80 7.00
C PHE A 3 9.27 17.05 6.17
N MET A 4 10.53 17.47 6.19
CA MET A 4 11.01 18.67 5.50
C MET A 4 11.31 18.43 4.00
N VAL A 5 11.40 17.16 3.60
CA VAL A 5 11.58 16.72 2.19
C VAL A 5 10.21 16.51 1.54
N VAL A 6 9.26 15.87 2.23
CA VAL A 6 7.89 15.67 1.72
C VAL A 6 7.15 17.00 1.53
N GLY A 7 7.29 17.94 2.48
CA GLY A 7 6.72 19.29 2.35
C GLY A 7 7.29 20.09 1.17
N ARG A 8 8.55 19.88 0.81
CA ARG A 8 9.19 20.53 -0.35
C ARG A 8 8.71 19.95 -1.68
N ILE A 9 8.51 18.63 -1.75
CA ILE A 9 8.01 17.94 -2.95
C ILE A 9 6.56 18.36 -3.25
N HIS A 10 5.70 18.45 -2.25
CA HIS A 10 4.30 18.87 -2.47
C HIS A 10 4.19 20.33 -2.98
N ARG A 11 5.09 21.22 -2.54
CA ARG A 11 5.11 22.63 -2.97
C ARG A 11 5.58 22.79 -4.42
N THR A 12 6.54 21.98 -4.87
CA THR A 12 7.00 21.98 -6.28
C THR A 12 5.97 21.39 -7.24
N TYR A 13 5.20 20.37 -6.83
CA TYR A 13 4.10 19.84 -7.66
C TYR A 13 2.98 20.85 -7.89
N LEU A 14 2.57 21.60 -6.85
CA LEU A 14 1.54 22.63 -6.97
C LEU A 14 1.98 23.83 -7.84
N LEU A 15 3.27 24.19 -7.81
CA LEU A 15 3.83 25.24 -8.67
C LEU A 15 3.95 24.80 -10.13
N SER A 16 4.19 23.51 -10.39
CA SER A 16 4.22 22.94 -11.74
C SER A 16 2.82 22.91 -12.37
N GLN A 17 1.80 22.52 -11.61
CA GLN A 17 0.39 22.54 -12.04
C GLN A 17 -0.11 23.95 -12.39
N LYS A 18 0.20 24.97 -11.57
CA LYS A 18 -0.15 26.38 -11.88
C LYS A 18 0.50 26.90 -13.16
N ARG A 19 1.73 26.47 -13.50
CA ARG A 19 2.38 26.85 -14.77
C ARG A 19 1.76 26.18 -15.99
N ILE A 20 1.16 24.99 -15.82
CA ILE A 20 0.51 24.25 -16.90
C ILE A 20 -0.91 24.80 -17.16
N SER A 21 -1.66 25.13 -16.10
CA SER A 21 -3.02 25.69 -16.22
C SER A 21 -3.07 27.12 -16.77
N ALA A 22 -1.97 27.88 -16.70
CA ALA A 22 -1.90 29.25 -17.25
C ALA A 22 -1.65 29.31 -18.77
N ARG A 23 -1.44 28.16 -19.44
CA ARG A 23 -1.33 28.12 -20.90
C ARG A 23 -2.72 28.16 -21.52
N ARG A 24 -3.08 29.31 -22.10
CA ARG A 24 -4.31 29.48 -22.89
C ARG A 24 -4.36 28.44 -24.02
N PRO A 25 -5.51 27.78 -24.25
CA PRO A 25 -5.66 26.82 -25.34
C PRO A 25 -5.59 27.59 -26.67
N GLY A 26 -4.56 27.31 -27.49
CA GLY A 26 -4.48 27.86 -28.86
C GLY A 26 -3.12 28.37 -29.34
N GLN A 27 -2.06 28.42 -28.53
CA GLN A 27 -0.73 28.75 -29.07
C GLN A 27 -0.06 27.52 -29.71
N THR A 28 -0.17 27.42 -31.03
CA THR A 28 0.63 26.51 -31.85
C THR A 28 2.12 26.78 -31.64
N ILE A 29 2.81 25.85 -30.97
CA ILE A 29 4.26 25.91 -30.78
C ILE A 29 4.93 25.74 -32.14
N ARG A 30 5.44 26.84 -32.69
CA ARG A 30 6.33 26.87 -33.86
C ARG A 30 7.50 25.92 -33.60
N LYS A 31 7.60 24.83 -34.38
CA LYS A 31 8.70 23.85 -34.30
C LYS A 31 10.00 24.52 -34.76
N ARG A 32 10.71 25.19 -33.86
CA ARG A 32 12.12 25.56 -34.04
C ARG A 32 12.96 24.28 -33.89
N GLY A 33 13.92 24.11 -34.80
CA GLY A 33 14.64 22.86 -35.10
C GLY A 33 14.89 21.96 -33.89
N ARG A 34 14.26 20.77 -33.94
CA ARG A 34 14.43 19.71 -32.95
C ARG A 34 15.69 18.93 -33.32
N GLY A 35 16.86 19.45 -32.94
CA GLY A 35 18.02 18.59 -32.72
C GLY A 35 17.56 17.48 -31.77
N LYS A 36 17.57 16.23 -32.24
CA LYS A 36 17.05 15.09 -31.49
C LYS A 36 17.91 14.89 -30.24
N MET A 37 17.54 15.54 -29.13
CA MET A 37 17.97 15.13 -27.78
C MET A 37 17.33 13.76 -27.51
N LYS A 38 17.89 12.70 -28.10
CA LYS A 38 17.64 11.31 -27.73
C LYS A 38 18.39 11.05 -26.44
N MET A 39 17.89 11.56 -25.31
CA MET A 39 18.30 11.01 -24.03
C MET A 39 17.76 9.58 -23.98
N THR A 40 18.67 8.62 -23.99
CA THR A 40 18.29 7.21 -23.85
C THR A 40 17.64 7.02 -22.48
N ALA A 41 16.64 6.14 -22.37
CA ALA A 41 15.97 5.86 -21.09
C ALA A 41 16.98 5.52 -19.97
N GLN A 42 18.11 4.91 -20.36
CA GLN A 42 19.24 4.60 -19.49
C GLN A 42 20.01 5.84 -18.99
N GLU A 43 20.28 6.85 -19.83
CA GLU A 43 20.92 8.09 -19.37
C GLU A 43 20.01 8.91 -18.45
N TYR A 44 18.69 8.90 -18.69
CA TYR A 44 17.74 9.52 -17.77
C TYR A 44 17.72 8.79 -16.42
N ALA A 45 17.64 7.45 -16.41
CA ALA A 45 17.69 6.65 -15.19
C ALA A 45 18.99 6.86 -14.41
N ARG A 46 20.14 6.93 -15.11
CA ARG A 46 21.46 7.16 -14.50
C ARG A 46 21.59 8.57 -13.89
N ARG A 47 20.97 9.59 -14.51
CA ARG A 47 20.90 10.96 -13.96
C ARG A 47 19.94 11.05 -12.77
N VAL A 48 18.82 10.34 -12.79
CA VAL A 48 17.88 10.27 -11.66
C VAL A 48 18.50 9.52 -10.48
N GLN A 49 19.24 8.42 -10.72
CA GLN A 49 19.96 7.70 -9.66
C GLN A 49 21.06 8.56 -9.02
N LYS A 50 21.81 9.33 -9.82
CA LYS A 50 22.84 10.25 -9.30
C LYS A 50 22.27 11.49 -8.60
N ALA A 51 21.07 11.93 -8.99
CA ALA A 51 20.38 13.07 -8.36
C ALA A 51 19.49 12.64 -7.18
N GLY A 52 19.22 11.34 -7.04
CA GLY A 52 18.43 10.77 -5.96
C GLY A 52 19.24 10.79 -4.67
N PRO A 53 18.74 11.40 -3.58
CA PRO A 53 19.42 11.32 -2.29
C PRO A 53 19.52 9.84 -1.86
N HIS A 54 20.70 9.41 -1.44
CA HIS A 54 20.89 8.09 -0.85
C HIS A 54 20.04 8.00 0.42
N SER A 55 18.93 7.28 0.36
CA SER A 55 18.13 7.01 1.56
C SER A 55 18.95 6.12 2.49
N PRO A 56 19.01 6.41 3.81
CA PRO A 56 19.67 5.54 4.77
C PRO A 56 18.83 4.26 4.92
N LEU A 57 19.05 3.30 4.02
CA LEU A 57 18.28 2.05 3.90
C LEU A 57 18.09 1.37 5.27
N LEU A 58 19.14 1.33 6.08
CA LEU A 58 19.10 0.74 7.42
C LEU A 58 18.11 1.46 8.35
N ALA A 59 18.11 2.80 8.33
CA ALA A 59 17.22 3.59 9.18
C ALA A 59 15.75 3.46 8.75
N ASP A 60 15.50 3.42 7.43
CA ASP A 60 14.15 3.21 6.90
C ASP A 60 13.64 1.79 7.21
N CYS A 61 14.51 0.78 7.12
CA CYS A 61 14.18 -0.58 7.52
C CYS A 61 13.88 -0.70 9.02
N LEU A 62 14.71 -0.10 9.88
CA LEU A 62 14.47 -0.08 11.32
C LEU A 62 13.18 0.65 11.68
N TRP A 63 12.90 1.79 11.01
CA TRP A 63 11.66 2.52 11.20
C TRP A 63 10.44 1.69 10.76
N ALA A 64 10.51 1.07 9.58
CA ALA A 64 9.45 0.19 9.08
C ALA A 64 9.21 -1.01 10.00
N PHE A 65 10.27 -1.62 10.53
CA PHE A 65 10.18 -2.71 11.50
C PHE A 65 9.51 -2.25 12.80
N CYS A 66 9.92 -1.12 13.37
CA CYS A 66 9.32 -0.59 14.60
C CYS A 66 7.84 -0.24 14.41
N VAL A 67 7.47 0.35 13.28
CA VAL A 67 6.07 0.71 13.02
C VAL A 67 5.22 -0.53 12.74
N GLY A 68 5.70 -1.46 11.91
CA GLY A 68 5.01 -2.72 11.63
C GLY A 68 4.87 -3.57 12.90
N GLY A 69 5.95 -3.71 13.66
CA GLY A 69 5.97 -4.38 14.96
C GLY A 69 5.04 -3.73 15.98
N GLY A 70 4.95 -2.40 16.01
CA GLY A 70 3.97 -1.68 16.84
C GLY A 70 2.52 -2.01 16.48
N ILE A 71 2.19 -2.13 15.19
CA ILE A 71 0.86 -2.57 14.75
C ILE A 71 0.60 -4.03 15.16
N CYS A 72 1.60 -4.91 15.05
CA CYS A 72 1.48 -6.30 15.51
C CYS A 72 1.29 -6.39 17.03
N LEU A 73 1.98 -5.56 17.81
CA LEU A 73 1.80 -5.50 19.26
C LEU A 73 0.39 -5.04 19.65
N LEU A 74 -0.17 -4.07 18.92
CA LEU A 74 -1.58 -3.69 19.08
C LEU A 74 -2.52 -4.85 18.76
N GLY A 75 -2.24 -5.61 17.70
CA GLY A 75 -2.99 -6.82 17.35
C GLY A 75 -2.93 -7.89 18.44
N GLU A 76 -1.75 -8.12 19.02
CA GLU A 76 -1.60 -9.04 20.15
C GLU A 76 -2.38 -8.56 21.38
N GLY A 77 -2.37 -7.25 21.68
CA GLY A 77 -3.20 -6.68 22.74
C GLY A 77 -4.70 -6.94 22.54
N LEU A 78 -5.20 -6.77 21.31
CA LEU A 78 -6.59 -7.10 20.95
C LEU A 78 -6.86 -8.60 21.07
N ARG A 79 -5.93 -9.45 20.64
CA ARG A 79 -6.07 -10.91 20.75
C ARG A 79 -6.18 -11.34 22.20
N GLN A 80 -5.32 -10.81 23.07
CA GLN A 80 -5.35 -11.06 24.51
C GLN A 80 -6.66 -10.58 25.14
N LEU A 81 -7.22 -9.46 24.67
CA LEU A 81 -8.54 -9.00 25.11
C LEU A 81 -9.64 -10.00 24.74
N PHE A 82 -9.66 -10.51 23.50
CA PHE A 82 -10.65 -11.50 23.07
C PHE A 82 -10.50 -12.85 23.80
N LEU A 83 -9.26 -13.31 24.02
CA LEU A 83 -8.98 -14.50 24.82
C LEU A 83 -9.51 -14.35 26.25
N ARG A 84 -9.31 -13.18 26.88
CA ARG A 84 -9.84 -12.88 28.22
C ARG A 84 -11.36 -12.80 28.28
N GLN A 85 -12.00 -12.48 27.15
CA GLN A 85 -13.47 -12.50 27.03
C GLN A 85 -14.03 -13.92 26.80
N GLY A 86 -13.18 -14.95 26.74
CA GLY A 86 -13.59 -16.34 26.62
C GLY A 86 -13.64 -16.85 25.18
N ALA A 87 -13.13 -16.10 24.20
CA ALA A 87 -12.95 -16.64 22.85
C ALA A 87 -11.83 -17.70 22.84
N ASP A 88 -12.00 -18.76 22.05
CA ASP A 88 -10.92 -19.71 21.79
C ASP A 88 -9.79 -19.06 20.97
N ALA A 89 -8.65 -19.72 20.88
CA ALA A 89 -7.46 -19.16 20.24
C ALA A 89 -7.63 -18.87 18.74
N GLU A 90 -8.44 -19.66 18.04
CA GLU A 90 -8.70 -19.50 16.62
C GLU A 90 -9.69 -18.35 16.38
N ALA A 91 -10.79 -18.32 17.14
CA ALA A 91 -11.73 -17.20 17.10
C ALA A 91 -11.09 -15.88 17.51
N ALA A 92 -10.26 -15.86 18.56
CA ALA A 92 -9.56 -14.64 18.99
C ALA A 92 -8.63 -14.10 17.89
N GLY A 93 -7.91 -14.97 17.17
CA GLY A 93 -7.09 -14.56 16.03
C GLY A 93 -7.91 -13.98 14.88
N THR A 94 -9.05 -14.60 14.59
CA THR A 94 -10.00 -14.14 13.57
C THR A 94 -10.60 -12.78 13.94
N LEU A 95 -11.08 -12.63 15.18
CA LEU A 95 -11.66 -11.37 15.69
C LEU A 95 -10.65 -10.23 15.71
N THR A 96 -9.38 -10.50 16.07
CA THR A 96 -8.30 -9.52 15.97
C THR A 96 -8.09 -9.04 14.55
N SER A 97 -8.02 -9.98 13.60
CA SER A 97 -7.85 -9.65 12.18
C SER A 97 -9.01 -8.81 11.65
N CYS A 98 -10.26 -9.22 11.93
CA CYS A 98 -11.46 -8.49 11.57
C CYS A 98 -11.49 -7.08 12.18
N THR A 99 -11.11 -6.95 13.46
CA THR A 99 -11.08 -5.65 14.16
C THR A 99 -10.04 -4.72 13.55
N LEU A 100 -8.83 -5.20 13.26
CA LEU A 100 -7.79 -4.39 12.62
C LEU A 100 -8.19 -3.94 11.20
N ILE A 101 -8.82 -4.83 10.43
CA ILE A 101 -9.36 -4.49 9.10
C ILE A 101 -10.44 -3.41 9.23
N LEU A 102 -11.38 -3.57 10.16
CA LEU A 102 -12.46 -2.62 10.38
C LEU A 102 -11.93 -1.25 10.81
N LEU A 103 -11.02 -1.22 11.79
CA LEU A 103 -10.37 0.01 12.25
C LEU A 103 -9.62 0.69 11.10
N SER A 104 -8.89 -0.09 10.30
CA SER A 104 -8.22 0.45 9.11
C SER A 104 -9.22 1.04 8.13
N ALA A 105 -10.31 0.34 7.82
CA ALA A 105 -11.34 0.82 6.90
C ALA A 105 -11.95 2.14 7.37
N VAL A 106 -12.30 2.25 8.66
CA VAL A 106 -12.81 3.48 9.26
C VAL A 106 -11.78 4.60 9.16
N LEU A 107 -10.53 4.36 9.57
CA LEU A 107 -9.46 5.37 9.49
C LEU A 107 -9.16 5.80 8.06
N THR A 108 -9.26 4.89 7.09
CA THR A 108 -9.11 5.18 5.65
C THR A 108 -10.24 6.08 5.16
N THR A 109 -11.49 5.79 5.53
CA THR A 109 -12.64 6.63 5.13
C THR A 109 -12.58 8.05 5.74
N LEU A 110 -12.04 8.19 6.96
CA LEU A 110 -11.82 9.48 7.61
C LEU A 110 -10.58 10.23 7.09
N GLY A 111 -9.77 9.61 6.21
CA GLY A 111 -8.53 10.18 5.69
C GLY A 111 -7.38 10.24 6.70
N TRP A 112 -7.53 9.59 7.86
CA TRP A 112 -6.53 9.57 8.93
C TRP A 112 -5.47 8.52 8.66
N TYR A 113 -5.86 7.39 8.05
CA TYR A 113 -4.93 6.32 7.73
C TYR A 113 -3.81 6.81 6.81
N GLN A 114 -4.12 7.59 5.77
CA GLN A 114 -3.11 8.11 4.83
C GLN A 114 -2.13 9.07 5.51
N LYS A 115 -2.59 9.86 6.50
CA LYS A 115 -1.72 10.73 7.30
C LYS A 115 -0.78 9.93 8.20
N LEU A 116 -1.27 8.83 8.78
CA LEU A 116 -0.46 7.91 9.58
C LEU A 116 0.54 7.16 8.68
N ALA A 117 0.07 6.61 7.57
CA ALA A 117 0.86 5.86 6.59
C ALA A 117 2.00 6.71 6.00
N ALA A 118 1.77 7.99 5.72
CA ALA A 118 2.79 8.91 5.25
C ALA A 118 3.95 9.12 6.26
N LYS A 119 3.69 8.94 7.56
CA LYS A 119 4.69 9.03 8.64
C LYS A 119 5.31 7.67 8.94
N ALA A 120 4.50 6.63 8.90
CA ALA A 120 4.87 5.24 9.16
C ALA A 120 5.73 4.63 8.04
N GLY A 121 5.58 5.11 6.82
CA GLY A 121 6.24 4.55 5.65
C GLY A 121 5.82 3.10 5.39
N ALA A 122 6.76 2.32 4.86
CA ALA A 122 6.52 0.92 4.46
C ALA A 122 6.01 0.04 5.61
N GLY A 123 6.33 0.36 6.87
CA GLY A 123 5.90 -0.40 8.05
C GLY A 123 4.37 -0.43 8.26
N SER A 124 3.63 0.55 7.72
CA SER A 124 2.15 0.52 7.75
C SER A 124 1.52 -0.29 6.61
N LEU A 125 2.27 -0.55 5.54
CA LEU A 125 1.77 -1.25 4.35
C LEU A 125 1.85 -2.77 4.49
N VAL A 126 2.82 -3.27 5.27
CA VAL A 126 3.06 -4.71 5.46
C VAL A 126 1.98 -5.41 6.30
N PRO A 127 1.49 -4.85 7.42
CA PRO A 127 0.42 -5.46 8.21
C PRO A 127 -0.91 -5.53 7.44
N ILE A 128 -1.86 -6.34 7.93
CA ILE A 128 -3.18 -6.52 7.31
C ILE A 128 -3.97 -5.21 7.15
N THR A 129 -3.67 -4.20 7.97
CA THR A 129 -4.24 -2.86 7.86
C THR A 129 -3.84 -2.16 6.56
N GLY A 130 -2.63 -2.38 6.05
CA GLY A 130 -2.16 -1.84 4.77
C GLY A 130 -2.98 -2.35 3.60
N PHE A 131 -3.24 -3.66 3.59
CA PHE A 131 -4.12 -4.30 2.61
C PHE A 131 -5.56 -3.74 2.69
N ALA A 132 -6.13 -3.64 3.89
CA ALA A 132 -7.45 -3.06 4.11
C ALA A 132 -7.55 -1.62 3.59
N ASN A 133 -6.55 -0.78 3.87
CA ASN A 133 -6.49 0.58 3.36
C ASN A 133 -6.45 0.64 1.82
N ALA A 134 -5.70 -0.25 1.17
CA ALA A 134 -5.64 -0.30 -0.30
C ALA A 134 -7.00 -0.64 -0.91
N VAL A 135 -7.67 -1.68 -0.39
CA VAL A 135 -9.00 -2.10 -0.84
C VAL A 135 -10.04 -1.01 -0.63
N VAL A 136 -10.06 -0.39 0.55
CA VAL A 136 -11.04 0.66 0.90
C VAL A 136 -10.77 1.95 0.12
N SER A 137 -9.50 2.30 -0.11
CA SER A 137 -9.15 3.46 -0.95
C SER A 137 -9.65 3.26 -2.38
N ALA A 138 -9.46 2.07 -2.96
CA ALA A 138 -10.02 1.74 -4.28
C ALA A 138 -11.56 1.79 -4.28
N ALA A 139 -12.21 1.35 -3.20
CA ALA A 139 -13.65 1.41 -3.10
C ALA A 139 -14.19 2.85 -3.11
N ILE A 140 -13.48 3.78 -2.45
CA ILE A 140 -13.83 5.20 -2.37
C ILE A 140 -13.56 5.90 -3.71
N GLU A 141 -12.38 5.68 -4.29
CA GLU A 141 -11.95 6.36 -5.52
C GLU A 141 -12.81 5.98 -6.72
N PHE A 142 -13.14 4.69 -6.86
CA PHE A 142 -13.89 4.17 -8.00
C PHE A 142 -15.40 4.07 -7.77
N LYS A 143 -15.93 4.72 -6.72
CA LYS A 143 -17.37 4.78 -6.45
C LYS A 143 -18.16 5.41 -7.60
N ALA A 144 -17.57 6.37 -8.31
CA ALA A 144 -18.22 7.05 -9.44
C ALA A 144 -18.37 6.15 -10.69
N GLU A 145 -17.56 5.08 -10.81
CA GLU A 145 -17.60 4.13 -11.94
C GLU A 145 -18.68 3.04 -11.77
N GLY A 146 -19.49 3.13 -10.72
CA GLY A 146 -20.56 2.18 -10.40
C GLY A 146 -20.11 1.02 -9.51
N ARG A 147 -21.08 0.31 -8.90
CA ARG A 147 -20.81 -0.71 -7.88
C ARG A 147 -20.09 -1.95 -8.41
N VAL A 148 -20.41 -2.38 -9.63
CA VAL A 148 -19.90 -3.64 -10.21
C VAL A 148 -18.60 -3.39 -10.99
N THR A 149 -18.67 -2.56 -12.04
CA THR A 149 -17.55 -2.25 -12.94
C THR A 149 -16.49 -1.34 -12.31
N GLY A 150 -16.88 -0.50 -11.35
CA GLY A 150 -15.98 0.38 -10.61
C GLY A 150 -15.53 -0.24 -9.29
N THR A 151 -16.31 -0.02 -8.22
CA THR A 151 -15.97 -0.42 -6.84
C THR A 151 -15.61 -1.91 -6.74
N GLY A 152 -16.48 -2.80 -7.19
CA GLY A 152 -16.29 -4.26 -7.08
C GLY A 152 -15.06 -4.75 -7.85
N ALA A 153 -14.95 -4.38 -9.14
CA ALA A 153 -13.82 -4.78 -9.97
C ALA A 153 -12.48 -4.30 -9.39
N LYS A 154 -12.40 -3.06 -8.90
CA LYS A 154 -11.15 -2.47 -8.39
C LYS A 154 -10.75 -3.04 -7.04
N MET A 155 -11.71 -3.32 -6.15
CA MET A 155 -11.44 -4.07 -4.91
C MET A 155 -10.95 -5.48 -5.23
N PHE A 156 -11.55 -6.15 -6.22
CA PHE A 156 -11.15 -7.51 -6.61
C PHE A 156 -9.79 -7.56 -7.30
N LEU A 157 -9.35 -6.52 -8.02
CA LEU A 157 -7.99 -6.47 -8.54
C LEU A 157 -6.92 -6.50 -7.44
N ILE A 158 -7.26 -5.98 -6.25
CA ILE A 158 -6.37 -5.98 -5.08
C ILE A 158 -6.50 -7.30 -4.31
N ALA A 159 -7.73 -7.77 -4.06
CA ALA A 159 -7.99 -8.96 -3.26
C ALA A 159 -7.86 -10.30 -4.02
N GLY A 160 -8.10 -10.29 -5.32
CA GLY A 160 -8.10 -11.46 -6.19
C GLY A 160 -6.77 -12.23 -6.16
N PRO A 161 -5.60 -11.57 -6.31
CA PRO A 161 -4.32 -12.25 -6.17
C PRO A 161 -4.15 -12.95 -4.81
N VAL A 162 -4.58 -12.32 -3.71
CA VAL A 162 -4.48 -12.90 -2.37
C VAL A 162 -5.33 -14.16 -2.25
N ILE A 163 -6.55 -14.14 -2.79
CA ILE A 163 -7.46 -15.30 -2.78
C ILE A 163 -6.88 -16.43 -3.64
N VAL A 164 -6.44 -16.14 -4.86
CA VAL A 164 -5.92 -17.16 -5.80
C VAL A 164 -4.66 -17.81 -5.25
N TYR A 165 -3.66 -17.03 -4.84
CA TYR A 165 -2.41 -17.60 -4.33
C TYR A 165 -2.59 -18.25 -2.95
N GLY A 166 -3.46 -17.70 -2.09
CA GLY A 166 -3.75 -18.28 -0.78
C GLY A 166 -4.43 -19.65 -0.89
N THR A 167 -5.46 -19.76 -1.75
CA THR A 167 -6.16 -21.04 -1.97
C THR A 167 -5.27 -22.07 -2.66
N LEU A 168 -4.50 -21.66 -3.68
CA LEU A 168 -3.56 -22.55 -4.36
C LEU A 168 -2.46 -23.06 -3.41
N ALA A 169 -1.89 -22.18 -2.56
CA ALA A 169 -0.91 -22.58 -1.55
C ALA A 169 -1.50 -23.57 -0.54
N ALA A 170 -2.75 -23.35 -0.09
CA ALA A 170 -3.44 -24.27 0.81
C ALA A 170 -3.67 -25.65 0.17
N VAL A 171 -4.05 -25.71 -1.11
CA VAL A 171 -4.21 -26.98 -1.85
C VAL A 171 -2.87 -27.69 -1.98
N VAL A 172 -1.82 -27.00 -2.41
CA VAL A 172 -0.47 -27.59 -2.53
C VAL A 172 0.00 -28.14 -1.18
N TYR A 173 -0.15 -27.37 -0.10
CA TYR A 173 0.20 -27.80 1.25
C TYR A 173 -0.62 -29.02 1.69
N GLY A 174 -1.93 -29.03 1.44
CA GLY A 174 -2.81 -30.16 1.72
C GLY A 174 -2.39 -31.43 0.96
N VAL A 175 -2.02 -31.32 -0.31
CA VAL A 175 -1.50 -32.45 -1.12
C VAL A 175 -0.18 -32.98 -0.56
N VAL A 176 0.75 -32.09 -0.17
CA VAL A 176 2.02 -32.49 0.44
C VAL A 176 1.79 -33.25 1.75
N LEU A 177 0.92 -32.73 2.63
CA LEU A 177 0.55 -33.42 3.86
C LEU A 177 -0.13 -34.76 3.60
N TRP A 178 -1.01 -34.85 2.59
CA TRP A 178 -1.67 -36.10 2.23
C TRP A 178 -0.67 -37.15 1.75
N LEU A 179 0.29 -36.79 0.90
CA LEU A 179 1.34 -37.72 0.44
C LEU A 179 2.26 -38.17 1.59
N LEU A 180 2.67 -37.26 2.47
CA LEU A 180 3.52 -37.58 3.62
C LEU A 180 2.78 -38.40 4.69
N GLY A 181 1.51 -38.09 4.95
CA GLY A 181 0.66 -38.81 5.89
C GLY A 181 0.23 -40.18 5.39
N ALA A 182 -0.02 -40.34 4.09
CA ALA A 182 -0.24 -41.64 3.45
C ALA A 182 1.04 -42.50 3.38
N SER A 183 2.22 -41.90 3.58
CA SER A 183 3.49 -42.63 3.66
C SER A 183 3.84 -43.10 5.07
N ALA A 184 3.08 -42.68 6.09
CA ALA A 184 3.33 -42.96 7.51
C ALA A 184 2.32 -43.95 8.14
N LEU A 185 1.46 -44.56 7.32
CA LEU A 185 0.41 -45.51 7.71
C LEU A 185 0.52 -46.79 6.88
#